data_AF-A0A7Y0ZA14-F1
#
_entry.id   AF-A0A7Y0ZA14-F1
#
_cell.length_a   1.000
_cell.length_b   1.000
_cell.length_c   1.000
_cell.angle_alpha   90.00
_cell.angle_beta   90.00
_cell.angle_gamma   90.00
#
_symmetry.space_group_name_H-M   'P 1'
#
loop_
_entity.id
_entity.type
_entity.pdbx_description
1 polymer ?
#
loop_
_entity_poly.entity_id
_entity_poly.type
_entity_poly.pdbx_seq_one_letter_code
_entity_poly.pdbx_strand_id
1 'polypeptide(L)'
;MAAAIGIRGHCAQCNMTFELKPWQLNAIAIDVPFDCMYCHCGLQLGCVKQLRQFRALDQWALVRPSMIMLTCATLLVALVAEWLGLLSVIAQFNISLVAVLIHLRVVRYARHRQTMTLNLQAISALPVEQLARIACARLSQQ
;
A
#
# COMPACT_ATOMS: atom_id res chain seq x y z
N MET A 1 2.89 12.48 8.61
CA MET A 1 3.77 11.38 9.03
C MET A 1 3.50 10.18 8.14
N ALA A 2 4.38 9.93 7.16
CA ALA A 2 4.25 8.79 6.26
C ALA A 2 4.32 7.51 7.11
N ALA A 3 3.22 6.78 7.20
CA ALA A 3 3.23 5.49 7.86
C ALA A 3 4.33 4.65 7.18
N ALA A 4 5.30 4.17 7.96
CA ALA A 4 6.29 3.22 7.47
C ALA A 4 5.52 1.97 7.02
N ILE A 5 5.30 1.87 5.72
CA ILE A 5 4.62 0.74 5.10
C ILE A 5 5.69 -0.35 5.03
N GLY A 6 5.65 -1.29 5.98
CA GLY A 6 6.59 -2.43 6.05
C GLY A 6 6.39 -3.48 4.95
N ILE A 7 5.93 -3.07 3.77
CA ILE A 7 5.75 -3.97 2.62
C ILE A 7 7.13 -4.23 2.03
N ARG A 8 7.45 -5.52 1.90
CA ARG A 8 8.71 -5.97 1.31
C ARG A 8 8.48 -6.35 -0.15
N GLY A 9 9.36 -5.92 -1.03
CA GLY A 9 9.44 -6.39 -2.41
C GLY A 9 10.44 -7.53 -2.50
N HIS A 10 10.07 -8.61 -3.17
CA HIS A 10 10.96 -9.71 -3.52
C HIS A 10 11.20 -9.69 -5.03
N CYS A 11 12.46 -9.60 -5.45
CA CYS A 11 12.81 -9.65 -6.86
C CYS A 11 12.96 -11.10 -7.32
N ALA A 12 12.16 -11.55 -8.29
CA ALA A 12 12.26 -12.89 -8.85
C ALA A 12 13.57 -13.17 -9.62
N GLN A 13 14.26 -12.11 -10.08
CA GLN A 13 15.49 -12.24 -10.88
C GLN A 13 16.75 -12.42 -10.01
N CYS A 14 16.93 -11.59 -8.98
CA CYS A 14 18.08 -11.66 -8.07
C CYS A 14 17.77 -12.35 -6.74
N ASN A 15 16.53 -12.80 -6.53
CA ASN A 15 16.04 -13.47 -5.33
C ASN A 15 16.18 -12.63 -4.04
N MET A 16 16.45 -11.32 -4.16
CA MET A 16 16.64 -10.42 -3.04
C MET A 16 15.31 -9.83 -2.56
N THR A 17 15.15 -9.73 -1.24
CA THR A 17 14.05 -9.02 -0.60
C THR A 17 14.51 -7.65 -0.11
N PHE A 18 13.73 -6.61 -0.37
CA PHE A 18 13.99 -5.24 0.08
C PHE A 18 12.71 -4.55 0.55
N GLU A 19 12.83 -3.53 1.39
CA GLU A 19 11.68 -2.72 1.80
C GLU A 19 11.27 -1.77 0.68
N LEU A 20 9.99 -1.78 0.30
CA LEU A 20 9.47 -0.94 -0.77
C LEU A 20 9.24 0.48 -0.24
N LYS A 21 9.84 1.46 -0.92
CA LYS A 21 9.62 2.88 -0.61
C LYS A 21 8.22 3.31 -1.04
N PRO A 22 7.64 4.37 -0.43
CA PRO A 22 6.30 4.86 -0.78
C PRO A 22 6.10 5.16 -2.27
N TRP A 23 7.12 5.72 -2.93
CA TRP A 23 7.05 6.01 -4.37
C TRP A 23 7.05 4.73 -5.23
N GLN A 24 7.73 3.66 -4.79
CA GLN A 24 7.74 2.36 -5.49
C GLN A 24 6.38 1.67 -5.38
N LEU A 25 5.73 1.77 -4.22
CA LEU A 25 4.36 1.31 -4.02
C LEU A 25 3.38 2.06 -4.92
N ASN A 26 3.56 3.37 -5.08
CA ASN A 26 2.76 4.18 -6.00
C ASN A 26 3.01 3.80 -7.47
N ALA A 27 4.27 3.53 -7.85
CA ALA A 27 4.59 3.03 -9.18
C ALA A 27 3.88 1.69 -9.46
N ILE A 28 3.86 0.76 -8.50
CA ILE A 28 3.10 -0.51 -8.61
C ILE A 28 1.59 -0.25 -8.74
N ALA A 29 1.04 0.72 -8.01
CA ALA A 29 -0.39 1.06 -8.06
C ALA A 29 -0.82 1.56 -9.45
N ILE A 30 0.04 2.34 -10.10
CA ILE A 30 -0.17 2.94 -11.43
C ILE A 30 0.36 2.01 -12.55
N ASP A 31 0.84 0.82 -12.20
CA ASP A 31 1.40 -0.17 -13.13
C ASP A 31 2.61 0.34 -13.94
N VAL A 32 3.42 1.18 -13.29
CA VAL A 32 4.65 1.74 -13.86
C VAL A 32 5.85 0.89 -13.42
N PRO A 33 6.72 0.44 -14.34
CA PRO A 33 7.91 -0.30 -13.98
C PRO A 33 8.95 0.58 -13.28
N PHE A 34 9.72 -0.03 -12.38
CA PHE A 34 10.83 0.62 -11.70
C PHE A 34 12.01 -0.34 -11.57
N ASP A 35 13.23 0.20 -11.50
CA ASP A 35 14.42 -0.65 -11.48
C ASP A 35 14.73 -1.22 -10.10
N CYS A 36 15.23 -2.45 -10.09
CA CYS A 36 15.79 -3.06 -8.88
C CYS A 36 17.09 -2.35 -8.46
N MET A 37 17.26 -2.09 -7.16
CA MET A 37 18.50 -1.50 -6.63
C MET A 37 19.71 -2.45 -6.68
N TYR A 38 19.48 -3.75 -6.91
CA TYR A 38 20.53 -4.77 -6.96
C TYR A 38 20.85 -5.23 -8.37
N CYS A 39 19.84 -5.61 -9.16
CA CYS A 39 20.04 -6.13 -10.51
C CYS A 39 19.80 -5.10 -11.62
N HIS A 40 19.33 -3.89 -11.30
CA HIS A 40 18.98 -2.84 -12.27
C HIS A 40 18.01 -3.29 -13.38
N CYS A 41 17.33 -4.42 -13.21
CA CYS A 41 16.28 -4.85 -14.12
C CYS A 41 14.98 -4.10 -13.77
N GLY A 42 14.21 -3.74 -14.80
CA GLY A 42 12.86 -3.22 -14.63
C GLY A 42 11.97 -4.26 -13.96
N LEU A 43 11.37 -3.89 -12.84
CA LEU A 43 10.48 -4.72 -12.04
C LEU A 43 9.04 -4.30 -12.26
N GLN A 44 8.15 -5.29 -12.39
CA GLN A 44 6.71 -5.09 -12.43
C GLN A 44 5.99 -6.22 -11.70
N LEU A 45 4.79 -5.92 -11.19
CA LEU A 45 3.93 -6.92 -10.58
C LEU A 45 3.18 -7.72 -11.67
N GLY A 46 3.80 -8.76 -12.22
CA GLY A 46 3.18 -9.58 -13.27
C GLY A 46 2.00 -10.46 -12.79
N CYS A 47 1.88 -10.70 -11.47
CA CYS A 47 0.83 -11.55 -10.92
C CYS A 47 -0.46 -10.76 -10.64
N VAL A 48 -1.48 -10.94 -11.48
CA VAL A 48 -2.81 -10.31 -11.34
C VAL A 48 -3.45 -10.56 -9.97
N LYS A 49 -3.22 -11.75 -9.37
CA LYS A 49 -3.71 -12.08 -8.02
C LYS A 49 -3.08 -11.19 -6.95
N GLN A 50 -1.76 -10.96 -7.01
CA GLN A 50 -1.04 -10.10 -6.07
C GLN A 50 -1.41 -8.62 -6.28
N LEU A 51 -1.58 -8.19 -7.53
CA LEU A 51 -2.03 -6.83 -7.84
C LEU A 51 -3.43 -6.54 -7.28
N ARG A 52 -4.35 -7.52 -7.39
CA ARG A 52 -5.69 -7.40 -6.80
C ARG A 52 -5.64 -7.33 -5.27
N GLN A 53 -4.78 -8.12 -4.64
CA GLN A 53 -4.57 -8.06 -3.19
C GLN A 53 -3.96 -6.72 -2.76
N PHE A 54 -3.02 -6.19 -3.54
CA PHE A 54 -2.41 -4.89 -3.30
C PHE A 54 -3.43 -3.75 -3.43
N ARG A 55 -4.26 -3.73 -4.48
CA ARG A 55 -5.34 -2.73 -4.60
C ARG A 55 -6.36 -2.83 -3.49
N ALA A 56 -6.71 -4.04 -3.07
CA ALA A 56 -7.58 -4.21 -1.91
C ALA A 56 -6.92 -3.58 -0.68
N LEU A 57 -5.64 -3.83 -0.42
CA LEU A 57 -4.88 -3.20 0.67
C LEU A 57 -4.83 -1.68 0.58
N ASP A 58 -4.71 -1.12 -0.62
CA ASP A 58 -4.72 0.32 -0.85
C ASP A 58 -6.09 0.93 -0.49
N GLN A 59 -7.19 0.23 -0.81
CA GLN A 59 -8.53 0.62 -0.32
C GLN A 59 -8.62 0.57 1.22
N TRP A 60 -7.90 -0.36 1.88
CA TRP A 60 -7.79 -0.37 3.34
C TRP A 60 -6.92 0.76 3.90
N ALA A 61 -6.04 1.38 3.10
CA ALA A 61 -5.30 2.57 3.52
C ALA A 61 -6.25 3.76 3.80
N LEU A 62 -7.36 3.84 3.05
CA LEU A 62 -8.44 4.82 3.27
C LEU A 62 -9.28 4.52 4.52
N VAL A 63 -9.26 3.28 5.03
CA VAL A 63 -10.01 2.93 6.26
C VAL A 63 -9.44 3.65 7.48
N ARG A 64 -8.13 3.90 7.56
CA ARG A 64 -7.55 4.68 8.68
C ARG A 64 -8.13 6.10 8.81
N PRO A 65 -8.11 6.96 7.78
CA PRO A 65 -8.72 8.29 7.89
C PRO A 65 -10.23 8.22 8.09
N SER A 66 -10.94 7.28 7.45
CA SER A 66 -12.38 7.10 7.67
C SER A 66 -12.71 6.75 9.12
N MET A 67 -11.91 5.89 9.76
CA MET A 67 -12.10 5.54 11.17
C MET A 67 -11.85 6.72 12.10
N ILE A 68 -10.86 7.58 11.80
CA ILE A 68 -10.62 8.81 12.56
C ILE A 68 -11.81 9.77 12.42
N MET A 69 -12.32 9.98 11.21
CA MET A 69 -13.52 10.79 10.98
C MET A 69 -14.73 10.23 11.72
N LEU A 70 -14.94 8.91 11.66
CA LEU A 70 -16.04 8.25 12.36
C LEU A 70 -15.92 8.42 13.88
N THR A 71 -14.71 8.26 14.42
CA THR A 71 -14.43 8.45 15.84
C THR A 71 -14.73 9.89 16.27
N CYS A 72 -14.27 10.87 15.49
CA CYS A 72 -14.54 12.28 15.74
C CYS A 72 -16.04 12.60 15.70
N ALA A 73 -16.75 12.07 14.70
CA ALA A 73 -18.20 12.20 14.60
C ALA A 73 -18.93 11.56 15.80
N THR A 74 -18.52 10.37 16.24
CA THR A 74 -19.10 9.73 17.42
C THR A 74 -18.85 10.51 18.70
N LEU A 75 -17.66 11.11 18.87
CA LEU A 75 -17.35 11.96 20.01
C LEU A 75 -18.19 13.25 20.01
N LEU A 76 -18.39 13.87 18.85
CA LEU A 76 -19.27 15.04 18.69
C LEU A 76 -20.72 14.71 19.02
N VAL A 77 -21.24 13.58 18.53
CA VAL A 77 -22.60 13.12 18.84
C VAL A 77 -22.75 12.83 20.34
N ALA A 78 -21.77 12.18 20.96
CA ALA A 78 -21.78 11.93 22.40
C ALA A 78 -21.78 13.23 23.23
N LEU A 79 -20.98 14.22 22.82
CA LEU A 79 -20.93 15.54 23.47
C LEU A 79 -22.26 16.29 23.37
N VAL A 80 -22.91 16.26 22.20
CA VAL A 80 -24.23 16.89 21.99
C VAL A 80 -25.31 16.17 22.81
N ALA A 81 -25.28 14.85 22.88
CA ALA A 81 -26.24 14.07 23.66
C ALA A 81 -26.08 14.24 25.18
N GLU A 82 -24.85 14.42 25.67
CA GLU A 82 -24.58 14.83 27.05
C GLU A 82 -25.11 16.25 27.34
N TRP A 83 -24.87 17.20 26.42
CA TRP A 83 -25.39 18.58 26.52
C TRP A 83 -26.93 18.64 26.60
N LEU A 84 -27.61 17.73 25.92
CA LEU A 84 -29.07 17.59 25.96
C LEU A 84 -29.58 16.84 27.21
N GLY A 85 -28.69 16.36 28.09
CA GLY A 85 -29.03 15.61 29.29
C GLY A 85 -29.49 14.16 29.04
N LEU A 86 -29.26 13.63 27.83
CA LEU A 86 -29.71 12.31 27.40
C LEU A 86 -28.75 11.17 27.79
N LEU A 87 -27.54 11.47 28.27
CA LEU A 87 -26.51 10.48 28.62
C LEU A 87 -25.91 10.74 30.01
N SER A 88 -25.76 9.66 30.79
CA SER A 88 -25.01 9.67 32.06
C SER A 88 -23.49 9.61 31.79
N VAL A 89 -22.67 10.18 32.68
CA VAL A 89 -21.19 10.18 32.62
C VAL A 89 -20.61 8.76 32.39
N ILE A 90 -21.28 7.74 32.94
CA ILE A 90 -20.92 6.32 32.77
C ILE A 90 -21.09 5.85 31.32
N ALA A 91 -22.12 6.34 30.61
CA ALA A 91 -22.36 6.00 29.21
C ALA A 91 -21.33 6.66 28.29
N GLN A 92 -20.92 7.89 28.58
CA GLN A 92 -19.87 8.59 27.83
C GLN A 92 -18.50 7.90 27.95
N PHE A 93 -18.15 7.43 29.16
CA PHE A 93 -16.92 6.67 29.37
C PHE A 93 -16.92 5.35 28.57
N ASN A 94 -18.05 4.64 28.54
CA ASN A 94 -18.21 3.42 27.75
C ASN A 94 -18.06 3.66 26.25
N ILE A 95 -18.65 4.73 25.70
CA ILE A 95 -18.53 5.08 24.27
C ILE A 95 -17.08 5.40 23.91
N SER A 96 -16.40 6.18 24.74
CA SER A 96 -14.98 6.52 24.54
C SER A 96 -14.09 5.26 24.59
N LEU A 97 -14.32 4.37 25.55
CA LEU A 97 -13.60 3.10 25.67
C LEU A 97 -13.79 2.22 24.42
N VAL A 98 -15.02 2.10 23.93
CA VAL A 98 -15.34 1.34 22.71
C VAL A 98 -14.60 1.93 21.50
N ALA A 99 -14.59 3.26 21.36
CA ALA A 99 -13.87 3.93 20.28
C ALA A 99 -12.36 3.64 20.33
N VAL A 100 -11.73 3.70 21.51
CA VAL A 100 -10.31 3.39 21.69
C VAL A 100 -10.02 1.91 21.37
N LEU A 101 -10.87 0.98 21.81
CA LEU A 101 -10.71 -0.45 21.53
C LEU A 101 -10.81 -0.75 20.04
N ILE A 102 -11.77 -0.13 19.35
CA ILE A 102 -11.90 -0.21 17.90
C ILE A 102 -10.64 0.35 17.23
N HIS A 103 -10.14 1.51 17.67
CA HIS A 103 -8.94 2.11 17.11
C HIS A 103 -7.71 1.19 17.26
N LEU A 104 -7.52 0.61 18.44
CA LEU A 104 -6.44 -0.35 18.70
C LEU A 104 -6.55 -1.60 17.82
N ARG A 105 -7.76 -2.13 17.62
CA ARG A 105 -8.01 -3.26 16.70
C ARG A 105 -7.64 -2.89 15.27
N VAL A 106 -8.06 -1.74 14.77
CA VAL A 106 -7.73 -1.29 13.40
C VAL A 106 -6.24 -1.06 13.23
N VAL A 107 -5.57 -0.43 14.20
CA VAL A 107 -4.12 -0.20 14.14
C VAL A 107 -3.35 -1.51 14.15
N ARG A 108 -3.72 -2.46 15.02
CA ARG A 108 -3.10 -3.80 15.04
C ARG A 108 -3.36 -4.57 13.75
N TYR A 109 -4.58 -4.52 13.24
CA TYR A 109 -4.94 -5.17 11.98
C TYR A 109 -4.14 -4.60 10.82
N ALA A 110 -4.03 -3.27 10.74
CA ALA A 110 -3.20 -2.59 9.73
C ALA A 110 -1.73 -2.98 9.88
N ARG A 111 -1.15 -2.98 11.09
CA ARG A 111 0.24 -3.41 11.30
C ARG A 111 0.47 -4.86 10.91
N HIS A 112 -0.45 -5.75 11.24
CA HIS A 112 -0.35 -7.18 10.90
C HIS A 112 -0.48 -7.43 9.38
N ARG A 113 -1.33 -6.66 8.70
CA ARG A 113 -1.48 -6.71 7.22
C ARG A 113 -0.36 -6.00 6.46
N GLN A 114 0.41 -5.12 7.13
CA GLN A 114 1.54 -4.41 6.53
C GLN A 114 2.76 -5.30 6.28
N THR A 115 2.86 -6.48 6.91
CA THR A 115 3.94 -7.44 6.65
C THR A 115 3.65 -8.32 5.43
N MET A 116 3.36 -7.70 4.29
CA MET A 116 3.17 -8.42 3.03
C MET A 116 4.44 -8.37 2.18
N THR A 117 4.82 -9.51 1.62
CA THR A 117 5.91 -9.64 0.65
C THR A 117 5.32 -9.74 -0.75
N LEU A 118 5.63 -8.78 -1.61
CA LEU A 118 5.20 -8.75 -3.01
C LEU A 118 6.26 -9.38 -3.89
N ASN A 119 5.89 -10.37 -4.72
CA ASN A 119 6.80 -10.93 -5.71
C ASN A 119 6.77 -10.07 -6.97
N LEU A 120 7.88 -9.38 -7.22
CA LEU A 120 8.12 -8.55 -8.39
C LEU A 120 8.78 -9.40 -9.45
N GLN A 121 8.14 -9.49 -10.61
CA GLN A 121 8.71 -10.13 -11.78
C GLN A 121 9.55 -9.10 -12.53
N ALA A 122 10.71 -9.52 -13.04
CA ALA A 122 11.45 -8.67 -13.96
C ALA A 122 10.64 -8.60 -15.25
N ILE A 123 10.36 -7.38 -15.73
CA ILE A 123 10.09 -7.20 -17.14
C ILE A 123 11.40 -7.59 -17.81
N SER A 124 11.37 -8.67 -18.60
CA SER A 124 12.44 -8.90 -19.56
C SER A 124 12.49 -7.65 -20.40
N ALA A 125 13.45 -6.76 -20.12
CA ALA A 125 13.75 -5.63 -20.97
C ALA A 125 13.86 -6.23 -22.35
N LEU A 126 12.91 -5.91 -23.24
CA LEU A 126 13.05 -6.27 -24.64
C LEU A 126 14.46 -5.81 -25.00
N PRO A 127 15.32 -6.72 -25.47
CA PRO A 127 16.75 -6.45 -25.54
C PRO A 127 16.92 -5.29 -26.51
N VAL A 128 17.12 -4.10 -25.96
CA VAL A 128 17.31 -2.87 -26.72
C VAL A 128 18.51 -3.05 -27.64
N GLU A 129 19.46 -3.91 -27.28
CA GLU A 129 20.54 -4.37 -28.16
C GLU A 129 20.10 -5.13 -29.42
N GLN A 130 19.06 -5.96 -29.35
CA GLN A 130 18.55 -6.63 -30.56
C GLN A 130 17.78 -5.64 -31.43
N LEU A 131 17.01 -4.74 -30.85
CA LEU A 131 16.33 -3.67 -31.59
C LEU A 131 17.33 -2.68 -32.22
N ALA A 132 18.42 -2.34 -31.52
CA ALA A 132 19.51 -1.52 -32.04
C ALA A 132 20.28 -2.25 -33.16
N ARG A 133 20.53 -3.56 -33.03
CA ARG A 133 21.13 -4.38 -34.10
C ARG A 133 20.23 -4.47 -35.33
N ILE A 134 18.92 -4.65 -35.15
CA ILE A 134 17.96 -4.70 -36.26
C ILE A 134 17.81 -3.33 -36.93
N ALA A 135 17.81 -2.25 -36.15
CA ALA A 135 17.78 -0.88 -36.67
C ALA A 135 19.06 -0.52 -37.44
N CYS A 136 20.24 -0.85 -36.90
CA CYS A 136 21.51 -0.68 -37.61
C CYS A 136 21.59 -1.53 -38.89
N ALA A 137 21.14 -2.78 -38.86
CA ALA A 137 21.12 -3.64 -40.04
C ALA A 137 20.18 -3.13 -41.14
N ARG A 138 19.07 -2.47 -40.76
CA ARG A 138 18.14 -1.84 -41.71
C ARG A 138 18.67 -0.54 -42.31
N LEU A 139 19.41 0.25 -41.52
CA LEU A 139 20.02 1.51 -41.96
C LEU A 139 21.23 1.31 -42.88
N SER A 140 21.95 0.18 -42.80
CA SER A 140 23.06 -0.11 -43.73
C SER A 140 22.60 -0.70 -45.07
N GLN A 141 21.30 -0.88 -45.27
CA GLN A 141 20.70 -1.52 -46.46
C GLN A 141 19.96 -0.53 -47.38
N GLN A 142 20.01 0.77 -47.07
CA GLN A 142 19.59 1.89 -47.93
C GLN A 142 20.81 2.64 -48.45
#